data_AF-A0A9N9UP21-F1
#
_entry.id   AF-A0A9N9UP21-F1
#
_cell.length_a   1.000
_cell.length_b   1.000
_cell.length_c   1.000
_cell.angle_alpha   90.00
_cell.angle_beta   90.00
_cell.angle_gamma   90.00
#
_symmetry.space_group_name_H-M   'P 1'
#
loop_
_entity.id
_entity.type
_entity.pdbx_description
1 polymer ?
#
loop_
_entity_poly.entity_id
_entity_poly.type
_entity_poly.pdbx_seq_one_letter_code
_entity_poly.pdbx_strand_id
1 'polypeptide(L)'
;MAPHPTDSSPLVSGRNNVSTSPTTKLTSSSSTLISALAASRVVLGAAAFLAPGITSQLFKVDTLPGASLITRIFGARESVLGVLTAATCRDHQSKKELRRMLWAGVAVDSMDVVACLIILASSDTTEAAAAKTTAVVGLGAALFGLFTIRSVDWA
;
A
#
# COMPACT_ATOMS: atom_id res chain seq x y z
N MET A 1 -42.11 -41.12 -42.27
CA MET A 1 -41.07 -40.24 -42.84
C MET A 1 -40.68 -39.26 -41.75
N ALA A 2 -39.52 -39.48 -41.12
CA ALA A 2 -38.89 -38.56 -40.16
C ALA A 2 -38.30 -37.34 -40.93
N PRO A 3 -37.97 -36.18 -40.31
CA PRO A 3 -36.90 -36.11 -39.30
C PRO A 3 -37.08 -35.09 -38.14
N HIS A 4 -36.37 -35.37 -37.02
CA HIS A 4 -35.80 -34.37 -36.08
C HIS A 4 -34.53 -33.77 -36.72
N PRO A 5 -34.18 -32.47 -36.54
CA PRO A 5 -33.20 -32.05 -35.50
C PRO A 5 -33.52 -30.66 -34.86
N THR A 6 -33.44 -30.51 -33.53
CA THR A 6 -32.33 -29.85 -32.78
C THR A 6 -31.82 -28.53 -33.37
N ASP A 7 -32.01 -27.43 -32.64
CA ASP A 7 -30.91 -26.48 -32.37
C ASP A 7 -31.24 -25.59 -31.16
N SER A 8 -30.88 -26.09 -29.99
CA SER A 8 -30.52 -25.30 -28.82
C SER A 8 -29.20 -24.60 -29.12
N SER A 9 -29.26 -23.40 -29.71
CA SER A 9 -28.12 -22.49 -29.72
C SER A 9 -28.30 -21.41 -28.63
N PRO A 10 -27.45 -21.38 -27.59
CA PRO A 10 -27.43 -20.29 -26.64
C PRO A 10 -26.89 -19.03 -27.34
N LEU A 11 -27.68 -17.97 -27.36
CA LEU A 11 -27.24 -16.63 -27.73
C LEU A 11 -26.34 -16.02 -26.64
N VAL A 12 -25.19 -16.64 -26.38
CA VAL A 12 -24.04 -15.96 -25.78
C VAL A 12 -23.13 -15.53 -26.92
N SER A 13 -23.67 -14.67 -27.78
CA SER A 13 -22.90 -13.91 -28.73
C SER A 13 -22.21 -12.77 -27.99
N GLY A 14 -20.87 -12.82 -27.91
CA GLY A 14 -20.06 -11.61 -27.95
C GLY A 14 -19.84 -10.86 -26.64
N ARG A 15 -19.24 -11.52 -25.64
CA ARG A 15 -18.46 -10.80 -24.61
C ARG A 15 -16.96 -11.06 -24.77
N ASN A 16 -16.47 -10.93 -26.00
CA ASN A 16 -15.04 -10.91 -26.32
C ASN A 16 -14.59 -9.48 -26.69
N ASN A 17 -15.21 -8.46 -26.09
CA ASN A 17 -14.53 -7.18 -25.92
C ASN A 17 -13.46 -7.36 -24.85
N VAL A 18 -12.44 -8.16 -25.16
CA VAL A 18 -11.09 -7.87 -24.70
C VAL A 18 -10.77 -6.54 -25.34
N SER A 19 -11.23 -5.46 -24.71
CA SER A 19 -10.68 -4.15 -24.96
C SER A 19 -9.20 -4.31 -24.62
N THR A 20 -8.39 -4.49 -25.65
CA THR A 20 -6.99 -4.10 -25.69
C THR A 20 -6.98 -2.58 -25.48
N SER A 21 -7.38 -2.16 -24.27
CA SER A 21 -7.05 -0.86 -23.76
C SER A 21 -5.54 -0.81 -23.90
N PRO A 22 -4.98 0.19 -24.60
CA PRO A 22 -3.54 0.28 -24.74
C PRO A 22 -3.00 0.28 -23.32
N THR A 23 -2.31 -0.81 -22.95
CA THR A 23 -1.62 -0.92 -21.68
C THR A 23 -0.47 0.07 -21.80
N THR A 24 -0.77 1.34 -21.52
CA THR A 24 0.21 2.41 -21.45
C THR A 24 1.13 2.03 -20.32
N LYS A 25 2.21 1.33 -20.69
CA LYS A 25 3.26 0.89 -19.79
C LYS A 25 3.71 2.10 -18.99
N LEU A 26 3.74 1.95 -17.67
CA LEU A 26 4.32 2.95 -16.77
C LEU A 26 5.72 3.31 -17.29
N THR A 27 6.09 4.59 -17.24
CA THR A 27 7.45 5.00 -17.58
C THR A 27 8.44 4.23 -16.69
N SER A 28 9.63 3.91 -17.21
CA SER A 28 10.63 3.09 -16.48
C SER A 28 10.93 3.67 -15.08
N SER A 29 10.98 4.99 -14.98
CA SER A 29 11.19 5.71 -13.73
C SER A 29 10.04 5.54 -12.74
N SER A 30 8.78 5.68 -13.18
CA SER A 30 7.61 5.52 -12.30
C SER A 30 7.46 4.07 -11.82
N SER A 31 7.73 3.08 -12.67
CA SER A 31 7.70 1.66 -12.28
C SER A 31 8.74 1.33 -11.20
N THR A 32 9.93 1.92 -11.30
CA THR A 32 11.00 1.77 -10.31
C THR A 32 10.60 2.41 -8.98
N LEU A 33 10.02 3.61 -8.99
CA LEU A 33 9.53 4.28 -7.78
C LEU A 33 8.40 3.50 -7.09
N ILE A 34 7.45 2.98 -7.85
CA ILE A 34 6.34 2.18 -7.32
C ILE A 34 6.86 0.86 -6.74
N SER A 35 7.79 0.20 -7.41
CA SER A 35 8.43 -1.02 -6.89
C SER A 35 9.24 -0.74 -5.62
N ALA A 36 9.99 0.36 -5.59
CA ALA A 36 10.76 0.76 -4.41
C ALA A 36 9.84 1.08 -3.22
N LEU A 37 8.74 1.80 -3.46
CA LEU A 37 7.72 2.09 -2.45
C LEU A 37 7.02 0.82 -1.95
N ALA A 38 6.70 -0.11 -2.85
CA ALA A 38 6.08 -1.37 -2.48
C ALA A 38 7.04 -2.24 -1.67
N ALA A 39 8.30 -2.36 -2.11
CA ALA A 39 9.33 -3.13 -1.42
C ALA A 39 9.63 -2.55 -0.04
N SER A 40 9.74 -1.23 0.10
CA SER A 40 9.99 -0.60 1.41
C SER A 40 8.85 -0.88 2.39
N ARG A 41 7.58 -0.80 1.95
CA ARG A 41 6.43 -1.17 2.77
C ARG A 41 6.44 -2.62 3.21
N VAL A 42 6.75 -3.55 2.29
CA VAL A 42 6.84 -4.97 2.64
C VAL A 42 7.94 -5.22 3.67
N VAL A 43 9.14 -4.68 3.45
CA VAL A 43 10.30 -4.90 4.32
C VAL A 43 10.06 -4.28 5.70
N LEU A 44 9.62 -3.01 5.75
CA LEU A 44 9.33 -2.31 7.00
C LEU A 44 8.17 -2.96 7.76
N GLY A 45 7.09 -3.32 7.05
CA GLY A 45 5.95 -3.99 7.65
C GLY A 45 6.29 -5.36 8.22
N ALA A 46 7.08 -6.16 7.48
CA ALA A 46 7.49 -7.48 7.91
C ALA A 46 8.45 -7.40 9.10
N ALA A 47 9.36 -6.43 9.10
CA ALA A 47 10.25 -6.18 10.23
C ALA A 47 9.45 -5.77 11.50
N ALA A 48 8.49 -4.86 11.36
CA ALA A 48 7.62 -4.43 12.45
C ALA A 48 6.72 -5.57 12.98
N PHE A 49 6.29 -6.49 12.11
CA PHE A 49 5.48 -7.64 12.49
C PHE A 49 6.30 -8.73 13.21
N LEU A 50 7.43 -9.13 12.63
CA LEU A 50 8.23 -10.24 13.14
C LEU A 50 9.08 -9.84 14.35
N ALA A 51 9.62 -8.62 14.34
CA ALA A 51 10.57 -8.16 15.34
C ALA A 51 10.18 -6.77 15.90
N PRO A 52 8.97 -6.61 16.47
CA PRO A 52 8.49 -5.31 16.98
C PRO A 52 9.45 -4.67 17.98
N GLY A 53 10.13 -5.48 18.82
CA GLY A 53 11.13 -4.96 19.77
C GLY A 53 12.36 -4.34 19.10
N ILE A 54 12.87 -4.96 18.02
CA ILE A 54 14.01 -4.42 17.25
C ILE A 54 13.57 -3.15 16.52
N THR A 55 12.37 -3.14 15.97
CA THR A 55 11.79 -1.96 15.31
C THR A 55 11.61 -0.81 16.30
N SER A 56 11.05 -1.07 17.49
CA SER A 56 10.94 -0.05 18.55
C SER A 56 12.30 0.48 19.00
N GLN A 57 13.32 -0.38 19.13
CA GLN A 57 14.68 0.05 19.45
C GLN A 57 15.30 0.93 18.34
N LEU A 58 15.09 0.58 17.07
CA LEU A 58 15.58 1.35 15.93
C LEU A 58 15.00 2.77 15.90
N PHE A 59 13.74 2.91 16.32
CA PHE A 59 13.05 4.20 16.42
C PHE A 59 13.15 4.87 17.79
N LYS A 60 13.93 4.29 18.72
CA LYS A 60 14.10 4.76 20.11
C LYS A 60 12.76 5.00 20.83
N VAL A 61 11.81 4.09 20.61
CA VAL A 61 10.50 4.10 21.27
C VAL A 61 10.59 3.22 22.52
N ASP A 62 10.29 3.79 23.69
CA ASP A 62 10.19 3.00 24.92
C ASP A 62 9.07 1.97 24.79
N THR A 63 9.41 0.71 25.03
CA THR A 63 8.49 -0.42 24.86
C THR A 63 7.52 -0.48 26.03
N LEU A 64 6.41 0.24 25.94
CA LEU A 64 5.30 0.10 26.89
C LEU A 64 4.66 -1.30 26.77
N PRO A 65 4.16 -1.91 27.88
CA PRO A 65 3.39 -3.14 27.82
C PRO A 65 2.15 -2.96 26.93
N GLY A 66 2.12 -3.62 25.77
CA GLY A 66 1.05 -3.51 24.77
C GLY A 66 1.44 -2.86 23.44
N ALA A 67 2.56 -2.11 23.39
CA ALA A 67 3.04 -1.47 22.17
C ALA A 67 3.37 -2.50 21.06
N SER A 68 3.88 -3.67 21.44
CA SER A 68 4.22 -4.78 20.53
C SER A 68 3.02 -5.27 19.69
N LEU A 69 1.81 -5.29 20.26
CA LEU A 69 0.61 -5.70 19.52
C LEU A 69 0.25 -4.65 18.45
N ILE A 70 0.32 -3.37 18.80
CA ILE A 70 0.03 -2.25 17.90
C ILE A 70 1.06 -2.20 16.76
N THR A 71 2.35 -2.36 17.07
CA THR A 71 3.43 -2.42 16.07
C THR A 71 3.25 -3.59 15.11
N ARG A 72 2.75 -4.74 15.60
CA ARG A 72 2.43 -5.89 14.75
C ARG A 72 1.23 -5.61 13.83
N ILE A 73 0.15 -5.03 14.34
CA ILE A 73 -1.02 -4.70 13.50
C ILE A 73 -0.64 -3.68 12.42
N PHE A 74 0.15 -2.67 12.77
CA PHE A 74 0.72 -1.72 11.82
C PHE A 74 1.58 -2.44 10.76
N GLY A 75 2.51 -3.29 11.20
CA GLY A 75 3.39 -4.03 10.31
C GLY A 75 2.64 -4.94 9.32
N ALA A 76 1.62 -5.66 9.80
CA ALA A 76 0.79 -6.52 8.96
C ALA A 76 0.08 -5.71 7.86
N ARG A 77 -0.47 -4.55 8.20
CA ARG A 77 -1.14 -3.66 7.24
C ARG A 77 -0.18 -3.15 6.18
N GLU A 78 0.99 -2.66 6.58
CA GLU A 78 2.00 -2.15 5.64
C GLU A 78 2.51 -3.25 4.71
N SER A 79 2.72 -4.47 5.23
CA SER A 79 3.09 -5.62 4.40
C SER A 79 2.02 -5.96 3.38
N VAL A 80 0.74 -6.03 3.78
CA VAL A 80 -0.36 -6.34 2.86
C VAL A 80 -0.50 -5.26 1.79
N LEU A 81 -0.47 -3.98 2.16
CA LEU A 81 -0.53 -2.88 1.19
C LEU A 81 0.66 -2.87 0.23
N GLY A 82 1.86 -3.17 0.73
CA GLY A 82 3.07 -3.29 -0.08
C GLY A 82 2.98 -4.44 -1.09
N VAL A 83 2.54 -5.63 -0.65
CA VAL A 83 2.34 -6.80 -1.52
C VAL A 83 1.29 -6.51 -2.58
N LEU A 84 0.15 -5.93 -2.21
CA LEU A 84 -0.90 -5.56 -3.16
C LEU A 84 -0.39 -4.54 -4.19
N THR A 85 0.34 -3.52 -3.75
CA THR A 85 0.94 -2.52 -4.65
C THR A 85 1.95 -3.16 -5.62
N ALA A 86 2.80 -4.07 -5.13
CA ALA A 86 3.76 -4.81 -5.97
C ALA A 86 3.05 -5.73 -6.98
N ALA A 87 1.98 -6.42 -6.55
CA ALA A 87 1.19 -7.30 -7.40
C ALA A 87 0.49 -6.51 -8.51
N THR A 88 -0.20 -5.42 -8.19
CA THR A 88 -0.86 -4.55 -9.17
C THR A 88 0.14 -3.91 -10.15
N CYS A 89 1.37 -3.61 -9.70
CA CYS A 89 2.43 -3.11 -10.58
C CYS A 89 2.98 -4.18 -11.54
N ARG A 90 3.12 -5.43 -11.06
CA ARG A 90 3.63 -6.57 -11.86
C ARG A 90 2.63 -7.07 -12.90
N ASP A 91 1.36 -7.13 -12.54
CA ASP A 91 0.33 -7.78 -13.37
C ASP A 91 -0.22 -6.86 -14.48
N HIS A 92 0.41 -5.70 -14.70
CA HIS A 92 -0.04 -4.66 -15.63
C HIS A 92 -1.54 -4.32 -15.49
N GLN A 93 -2.05 -4.41 -14.25
CA GLN A 93 -3.43 -4.08 -13.92
C GLN A 93 -3.76 -2.62 -14.27
N SER A 94 -5.05 -2.32 -14.35
CA SER A 94 -5.53 -0.99 -14.74
C SER A 94 -4.85 0.10 -13.92
N LYS A 95 -4.34 1.16 -14.57
CA LYS A 95 -3.79 2.36 -13.89
C LYS A 95 -4.73 2.89 -12.79
N LYS A 96 -6.05 2.69 -12.95
CA LYS A 96 -7.07 3.07 -11.96
C LYS A 96 -6.96 2.28 -10.65
N GLU A 97 -6.66 0.99 -10.71
CA GLU A 97 -6.48 0.13 -9.53
C GLU A 97 -5.18 0.47 -8.82
N LEU A 98 -4.09 0.64 -9.57
CA LEU A 98 -2.81 1.08 -9.01
C LEU A 98 -2.92 2.44 -8.32
N ARG A 99 -3.66 3.38 -8.92
CA ARG A 99 -3.95 4.68 -8.32
C ARG A 99 -4.71 4.55 -7.00
N ARG A 100 -5.73 3.68 -6.94
CA ARG A 100 -6.50 3.43 -5.71
C ARG A 100 -5.62 2.86 -4.60
N MET A 101 -4.74 1.91 -4.92
CA MET A 101 -3.82 1.31 -3.95
C MET A 101 -2.79 2.33 -3.43
N LEU A 102 -2.22 3.15 -4.32
CA LEU A 102 -1.33 4.25 -3.92
C LEU A 102 -2.02 5.27 -3.02
N TRP A 103 -3.25 5.69 -3.36
CA TRP A 103 -4.04 6.60 -2.52
C TRP A 103 -4.43 6.00 -1.18
N ALA A 104 -4.78 4.71 -1.15
CA ALA A 104 -5.02 4.00 0.09
C ALA A 104 -3.77 4.06 0.98
N GLY A 105 -2.59 3.77 0.44
CA GLY A 105 -1.32 3.88 1.18
C GLY A 105 -1.03 5.29 1.70
N VAL A 106 -1.27 6.34 0.91
CA VAL A 106 -1.08 7.71 1.40
C VAL A 106 -2.08 8.08 2.50
N ALA A 107 -3.34 7.69 2.38
CA ALA A 107 -4.35 7.92 3.42
C ALA A 107 -3.96 7.22 4.72
N VAL A 108 -3.49 5.99 4.59
CA VAL A 108 -2.91 5.17 5.63
C VAL A 108 -1.78 5.91 6.37
N ASP A 109 -0.73 6.31 5.65
CA ASP A 109 0.43 7.01 6.23
C ASP A 109 0.01 8.33 6.91
N SER A 110 -0.95 9.04 6.32
CA SER A 110 -1.48 10.30 6.87
C SER A 110 -2.20 10.09 8.21
N MET A 111 -3.00 9.02 8.32
CA MET A 111 -3.66 8.67 9.59
C MET A 111 -2.63 8.32 10.67
N ASP A 112 -1.56 7.62 10.30
CA ASP A 112 -0.48 7.26 11.22
C ASP A 112 0.25 8.52 11.73
N VAL A 113 0.48 9.53 10.86
CA VAL A 113 0.99 10.85 11.28
C VAL A 113 0.03 11.57 12.23
N VAL A 114 -1.26 11.59 11.93
CA VAL A 114 -2.27 12.23 12.80
C VAL A 114 -2.31 11.56 14.18
N ALA A 115 -2.27 10.23 14.23
CA ALA A 115 -2.20 9.49 15.48
C ALA A 115 -0.94 9.86 16.28
N CYS A 116 0.23 9.96 15.63
CA CYS A 116 1.44 10.43 16.29
C CYS A 116 1.33 11.87 16.79
N LEU A 117 0.70 12.77 16.04
CA LEU A 117 0.50 14.16 16.47
C LEU A 117 -0.43 14.27 17.68
N ILE A 118 -1.48 13.45 17.75
CA ILE A 118 -2.38 13.40 18.92
C ILE A 118 -1.61 12.93 20.15
N ILE A 119 -0.78 11.89 20.01
CA ILE A 119 0.08 11.40 21.10
C ILE A 119 1.07 12.49 21.51
N LEU A 120 1.73 13.17 20.57
CA LEU A 120 2.64 14.29 20.85
C LEU A 120 1.98 15.43 21.61
N ALA A 121 0.73 15.75 21.26
CA ALA A 121 -0.03 16.81 21.92
C ALA A 121 -0.46 16.41 23.34
N SER A 122 -0.50 15.11 23.65
CA SER A 122 -1.01 14.57 24.91
C SER A 122 0.08 13.99 25.83
N SER A 123 1.32 13.84 25.35
CA SER A 123 2.42 13.17 26.05
C SER A 123 3.27 14.11 26.91
N ASP A 124 3.58 13.68 28.13
CA ASP A 124 4.70 14.20 28.91
C ASP A 124 6.05 13.69 28.35
N THR A 125 7.15 14.40 28.66
CA THR A 125 8.40 14.48 27.88
C THR A 125 9.08 13.18 27.43
N THR A 126 8.84 12.04 28.08
CA THR A 126 9.39 10.72 27.72
C THR A 126 8.70 10.10 26.49
N GLU A 127 7.38 10.21 26.36
CA GLU A 127 6.63 9.64 25.22
C GLU A 127 6.73 10.53 23.96
N ALA A 128 7.08 11.80 24.14
CA ALA A 128 7.22 12.78 23.06
C ALA A 128 8.38 12.47 22.10
N ALA A 129 9.44 11.80 22.55
CA ALA A 129 10.58 11.44 21.69
C ALA A 129 10.20 10.33 20.70
N ALA A 130 9.50 9.30 21.18
CA ALA A 130 8.96 8.21 20.37
C ALA A 130 7.97 8.71 19.32
N ALA A 131 7.04 9.56 19.73
CA ALA A 131 6.02 10.09 18.84
C ALA A 131 6.59 11.06 17.79
N LYS A 132 7.69 11.78 18.09
CA LYS A 132 8.44 12.60 17.10
C LYS A 132 9.07 11.74 16.02
N THR A 133 9.78 10.68 16.39
CA THR A 133 10.44 9.79 15.42
C THR A 133 9.43 9.16 14.47
N THR A 134 8.33 8.63 15.01
CA THR A 134 7.29 8.00 14.21
C THR A 134 6.57 9.02 13.32
N ALA A 135 6.31 10.24 13.81
CA ALA A 135 5.72 11.32 13.00
C ALA A 135 6.62 11.70 11.81
N VAL A 136 7.95 11.80 12.01
CA VAL A 136 8.90 12.11 10.93
C VAL A 136 8.92 11.01 9.88
N VAL A 137 8.94 9.75 10.30
CA VAL A 137 8.94 8.59 9.38
C VAL A 137 7.61 8.51 8.62
N GLY A 138 6.47 8.66 9.30
CA GLY A 138 5.15 8.65 8.68
C GLY A 138 4.97 9.80 7.69
N LEU A 139 5.44 11.00 8.04
CA LEU A 139 5.38 12.17 7.15
C LEU A 139 6.25 11.95 5.90
N GLY A 140 7.46 11.41 6.07
CA GLY A 140 8.34 11.04 4.97
C GLY A 140 7.68 10.03 4.02
N ALA A 141 7.04 8.99 4.57
CA ALA A 141 6.32 7.98 3.79
C ALA A 141 5.13 8.57 3.02
N ALA A 142 4.30 9.41 3.67
CA ALA A 142 3.16 10.07 3.03
C ALA A 142 3.60 10.98 1.88
N LEU A 143 4.66 11.78 2.09
CA LEU A 143 5.22 12.65 1.05
C LEU A 143 5.83 11.86 -0.10
N PHE A 144 6.52 10.76 0.18
CA PHE A 144 7.09 9.90 -0.85
C PHE A 144 6.01 9.19 -1.66
N GLY A 145 4.93 8.73 -1.02
CA GLY A 145 3.75 8.19 -1.69
C GLY A 145 3.06 9.22 -2.58
N LEU A 146 2.86 10.46 -2.08
CA LEU A 146 2.27 11.56 -2.84
C LEU A 146 3.15 11.97 -4.04
N PHE A 147 4.47 12.04 -3.84
CA PHE A 147 5.43 12.28 -4.90
C PHE A 147 5.36 11.20 -5.97
N THR A 148 5.30 9.93 -5.57
CA THR A 148 5.16 8.80 -6.48
C THR A 148 3.87 8.91 -7.29
N ILE A 149 2.74 9.25 -6.67
CA ILE A 149 1.45 9.48 -7.36
C ILE A 149 1.57 10.62 -8.40
N ARG A 150 2.26 11.72 -8.07
CA ARG A 150 2.46 12.84 -9.00
C ARG A 150 3.41 12.50 -10.15
N SER A 151 4.40 11.65 -9.91
CA SER A 151 5.40 11.23 -10.90
C SER A 151 4.88 10.24 -11.94
N VAL A 152 3.65 9.74 -11.76
CA VAL A 152 3.01 8.79 -12.67
C VAL A 152 2.12 9.55 -13.66
N ASP A 153 2.38 9.37 -14.95
CA ASP A 153 1.51 9.89 -16.01
C ASP A 153 0.23 9.04 -16.11
N TRP A 154 -0.87 9.61 -15.60
CA TRP A 154 -2.19 8.99 -15.54
C TRP A 154 -2.99 9.08 -16.86
N ALA A 155 -2.41 9.69 -17.89
CA ALA A 155 -3.00 9.81 -19.23
C ALA A 155 -3.22 8.44 -19.91
#